data_AF-A0A818UEC2-F1
#
_entry.id   AF-A0A818UEC2-F1
#
_cell.length_a   1.000
_cell.length_b   1.000
_cell.length_c   1.000
_cell.angle_alpha   90.00
_cell.angle_beta   90.00
_cell.angle_gamma   90.00
#
_symmetry.space_group_name_H-M   'P 1'
#
loop_
_entity.id
_entity.type
_entity.pdbx_description
1 polymer ?
#
loop_
_entity_poly.entity_id
_entity_poly.type
_entity_poly.pdbx_seq_one_letter_code
_entity_poly.pdbx_strand_id
1 'polypeptide(L)'
;MLANINTKLDQHPCIITTNEMGAVRHFLKTNLLQRNKQQEICKLYTLHKSNNTQLATMLGQQLIDNALVTAGLVEDPRLVLTGLNKLLEKVLEKY
;
A
#
# COMPACT_ATOMS: atom_id res chain seq x y z
N MET A 1 -2.54 12.38 0.92
CA MET A 1 -3.70 11.45 0.82
C MET A 1 -4.39 11.40 2.18
N LEU A 2 -5.72 11.48 2.26
CA LEU A 2 -6.45 11.40 3.54
C LEU A 2 -6.84 9.94 3.82
N ALA A 3 -6.58 9.44 5.03
CA ALA A 3 -6.96 8.10 5.46
C ALA A 3 -8.21 8.17 6.34
N ASN A 4 -9.27 7.46 5.94
CA ASN A 4 -10.55 7.41 6.66
C ASN A 4 -10.89 5.96 7.04
N ILE A 5 -11.53 5.79 8.20
CA ILE A 5 -12.01 4.47 8.65
C ILE A 5 -13.32 4.14 7.91
N ASN A 6 -13.41 2.94 7.35
CA ASN A 6 -14.60 2.44 6.66
C ASN A 6 -15.08 1.15 7.34
N THR A 7 -16.35 1.11 7.74
CA THR A 7 -16.98 -0.04 8.41
C THR A 7 -17.59 -1.06 7.44
N LYS A 8 -17.57 -0.78 6.13
CA LYS A 8 -18.16 -1.62 5.08
C LYS A 8 -17.17 -2.59 4.43
N LEU A 9 -15.90 -2.55 4.82
CA LEU A 9 -14.88 -3.47 4.33
C LEU A 9 -14.93 -4.76 5.17
N ASP A 10 -14.95 -5.90 4.49
CA ASP A 10 -14.98 -7.22 5.14
C ASP A 10 -13.72 -8.03 4.78
N GLN A 11 -13.49 -8.26 3.48
CA GLN A 11 -12.39 -9.11 2.99
C GLN A 11 -11.05 -8.39 2.78
N HIS A 12 -11.04 -7.05 2.72
CA HIS A 12 -9.84 -6.26 2.43
C HIS A 12 -9.53 -5.29 3.57
N PRO A 13 -8.27 -5.26 4.07
CA PRO A 13 -7.89 -4.41 5.21
C PRO A 13 -7.92 -2.90 4.89
N CYS A 14 -7.71 -2.52 3.62
CA CYS A 14 -7.84 -1.15 3.15
C CYS A 14 -8.12 -1.11 1.64
N ILE A 15 -8.66 0.02 1.18
CA ILE A 15 -8.86 0.31 -0.23
C ILE A 15 -8.44 1.75 -0.53
N ILE A 16 -8.08 2.02 -1.77
CA ILE A 16 -7.79 3.36 -2.26
C ILE A 16 -8.96 3.82 -3.11
N THR A 17 -9.43 5.03 -2.86
CA THR A 17 -10.54 5.67 -3.57
C THR A 17 -10.16 7.07 -4.01
N THR A 18 -10.59 7.45 -5.20
CA THR A 18 -10.54 8.81 -5.73
C THR A 18 -11.85 9.06 -6.48
N ASN A 19 -12.27 10.32 -6.59
CA ASN A 19 -13.50 10.70 -7.29
C ASN A 19 -13.49 10.23 -8.75
N GLU A 20 -12.30 10.19 -9.38
CA GLU A 20 -12.14 9.95 -10.82
C GLU A 20 -11.24 8.73 -11.11
N MET A 21 -11.56 7.56 -10.54
CA MET A 21 -10.77 6.33 -10.74
C MET A 21 -10.57 5.94 -12.21
N GLY A 22 -11.59 6.13 -13.05
CA GLY A 22 -11.53 5.83 -14.48
C GLY A 22 -10.52 6.72 -15.21
N ALA A 23 -10.58 8.03 -14.96
CA ALA A 23 -9.65 8.99 -15.55
C ALA A 23 -8.22 8.78 -15.04
N VAL A 24 -8.04 8.53 -13.75
CA VAL A 24 -6.71 8.26 -13.18
C VAL A 24 -6.10 6.99 -13.79
N ARG A 25 -6.88 5.90 -13.90
CA ARG A 25 -6.40 4.66 -14.53
C ARG A 25 -6.05 4.88 -16.00
N HIS A 26 -6.89 5.61 -16.73
CA HIS A 26 -6.61 5.94 -18.12
C HIS A 26 -5.34 6.78 -18.25
N PHE A 27 -5.19 7.79 -17.41
CA PHE A 27 -4.03 8.66 -17.36
C PHE A 27 -2.73 7.91 -17.04
N LEU A 28 -2.73 6.99 -16.07
CA LEU A 28 -1.58 6.16 -15.75
C LEU A 28 -1.21 5.16 -16.86
N LYS A 29 -2.20 4.71 -17.66
CA LYS A 29 -1.94 3.86 -18.83
C LYS A 29 -1.37 4.63 -20.02
N THR A 30 -1.79 5.88 -20.20
CA THR A 30 -1.38 6.70 -21.36
C THR A 30 -0.13 7.54 -21.09
N ASN A 31 0.17 7.86 -19.83
CA ASN A 31 1.34 8.61 -19.44
C ASN A 31 2.34 7.68 -18.74
N LEU A 32 3.57 7.61 -19.26
CA LEU A 32 4.72 6.93 -18.63
C LEU A 32 5.18 7.69 -17.38
N LEU A 33 4.31 7.83 -16.38
CA LEU A 33 4.66 8.55 -15.17
C LEU A 33 5.63 7.72 -14.32
N GLN A 34 6.90 8.10 -14.42
CA GLN A 34 7.91 7.79 -13.43
C GLN A 34 7.37 8.13 -12.04
N ARG A 35 7.32 7.13 -11.16
CA ARG A 35 6.89 7.30 -9.76
C ARG A 35 7.65 8.47 -9.12
N ASN A 36 6.95 9.55 -8.80
CA ASN A 36 7.28 10.25 -7.57
C ASN A 36 6.75 9.38 -6.43
N LYS A 37 7.67 8.73 -5.70
CA LYS A 37 7.37 8.00 -4.46
C LYS A 37 6.77 8.98 -3.46
N GLN A 38 5.46 9.23 -3.50
CA GLN A 38 4.76 9.92 -2.44
C GLN A 38 4.56 8.92 -1.29
N GLN A 39 5.62 8.82 -0.48
CA GLN A 39 5.66 8.13 0.80
C GLN A 39 4.87 8.92 1.84
N GLU A 40 3.55 8.87 1.83
CA GLU A 40 2.79 9.33 2.98
C GLU A 40 1.57 8.45 3.17
N ILE A 41 1.67 7.50 4.12
CA ILE A 41 0.76 7.28 5.26
C ILE A 41 1.37 6.11 6.08
N CYS A 42 2.41 6.42 6.84
CA CYS A 42 2.98 5.53 7.87
C CYS A 42 2.37 5.83 9.24
N LYS A 43 1.04 5.98 9.33
CA LYS A 43 0.36 6.26 10.62
C LYS A 43 -0.59 5.17 11.09
N LEU A 44 -0.87 4.15 10.27
CA LEU A 44 -1.81 3.09 10.67
C LEU A 44 -1.19 2.06 11.64
N TYR A 45 0.14 1.94 11.69
CA TYR A 45 0.84 1.09 12.65
C TYR A 45 1.58 1.90 13.73
N THR A 46 1.19 3.14 14.03
CA THR A 46 1.62 3.76 15.30
C THR A 46 0.85 3.19 16.50
N LEU A 47 -0.10 2.28 16.26
CA LEU A 47 -1.04 1.78 17.27
C LEU A 47 -0.82 0.33 17.71
N HIS A 48 0.07 -0.46 17.07
CA HIS A 48 0.45 -1.76 17.64
C HIS A 48 1.63 -1.59 18.61
N LYS A 49 1.26 -1.44 19.89
CA LYS A 49 2.10 -1.72 21.06
C LYS A 49 2.88 -3.04 20.86
N SER A 50 4.09 -3.01 20.30
CA SER A 50 5.12 -4.06 20.45
C SER A 50 6.37 -3.81 19.57
N ASN A 51 7.46 -3.39 20.20
CA ASN A 51 8.88 -3.61 19.86
C ASN A 51 9.51 -3.32 18.47
N ASN A 52 8.80 -3.11 17.35
CA ASN A 52 9.49 -2.94 16.06
C ASN A 52 8.79 -1.97 15.08
N THR A 53 9.16 -0.69 15.17
CA THR A 53 8.69 0.40 14.31
C THR A 53 9.05 0.21 12.83
N GLN A 54 10.08 -0.58 12.51
CA GLN A 54 10.46 -0.81 11.11
C GLN A 54 9.52 -1.79 10.40
N LEU A 55 9.20 -2.91 11.06
CA LEU A 55 8.24 -3.89 10.55
C LEU A 55 6.85 -3.28 10.36
N ALA A 56 6.43 -2.48 11.32
CA ALA A 56 5.22 -1.66 11.31
C ALA A 56 5.08 -0.83 10.03
N THR A 57 6.12 -0.07 9.70
CA THR A 57 6.18 0.75 8.50
C THR A 57 6.14 -0.10 7.23
N MET A 58 6.89 -1.21 7.19
CA MET A 58 6.91 -2.11 6.04
C MET A 58 5.55 -2.76 5.79
N LEU A 59 4.84 -3.17 6.85
CA LEU A 59 3.48 -3.71 6.76
C LEU A 59 2.50 -2.65 6.26
N GLY A 60 2.56 -1.44 6.81
CA GLY A 60 1.71 -0.33 6.36
C GLY A 60 1.93 0.00 4.88
N GLN A 61 3.18 0.03 4.43
CA GLN A 61 3.51 0.21 3.02
C GLN A 61 2.94 -0.92 2.15
N GLN A 62 3.08 -2.18 2.58
CA GLN A 62 2.58 -3.33 1.83
C GLN A 62 1.04 -3.30 1.68
N LEU A 63 0.32 -2.87 2.72
CA LEU A 63 -1.14 -2.71 2.65
C LEU A 63 -1.55 -1.67 1.61
N ILE A 64 -0.82 -0.56 1.53
CA ILE A 64 -1.05 0.48 0.51
C ILE A 64 -0.73 -0.06 -0.87
N ASP A 65 0.40 -0.74 -1.04
CA ASP A 65 0.79 -1.32 -2.32
C ASP A 65 -0.26 -2.33 -2.81
N ASN A 66 -0.78 -3.18 -1.92
CA ASN A 66 -1.86 -4.09 -2.23
C ASN A 66 -3.13 -3.34 -2.67
N ALA A 67 -3.51 -2.27 -1.96
CA ALA A 67 -4.67 -1.47 -2.31
C ALA A 67 -4.50 -0.71 -3.64
N LEU A 68 -3.28 -0.25 -3.96
CA LEU A 68 -2.95 0.35 -5.26
C LEU A 68 -3.03 -0.68 -6.39
N VAL A 69 -2.54 -1.90 -6.17
CA VAL A 69 -2.63 -3.01 -7.13
C VAL A 69 -4.10 -3.34 -7.40
N THR A 70 -4.91 -3.50 -6.35
CA THR A 70 -6.35 -3.76 -6.48
C THR A 70 -7.07 -2.62 -7.20
N ALA A 71 -6.68 -1.37 -6.98
CA ALA A 71 -7.25 -0.22 -7.69
C ALA A 71 -6.84 -0.13 -9.18
N GLY A 72 -5.86 -0.93 -9.62
CA GLY A 72 -5.28 -0.88 -10.96
C GLY A 72 -4.47 0.40 -11.19
N LEU A 73 -3.86 0.92 -10.12
CA LEU A 73 -3.03 2.14 -10.11
C LEU A 73 -1.53 1.83 -10.07
N VAL A 74 -1.16 0.55 -10.17
CA VAL A 74 0.22 0.09 -10.27
C VAL A 74 0.50 -0.34 -11.70
N GLU A 75 1.53 0.27 -12.30
CA GLU A 75 1.96 -0.02 -13.66
C GLU A 75 2.69 -1.37 -13.77
N ASP A 76 3.71 -1.58 -12.92
CA ASP A 76 4.39 -2.88 -12.79
C ASP A 76 4.19 -3.49 -11.39
N PRO A 77 3.27 -4.46 -11.24
CA PRO A 77 3.02 -5.12 -9.96
C PRO A 77 4.22 -5.96 -9.49
N ARG A 78 5.16 -6.30 -10.36
CA ARG A 78 6.36 -7.07 -9.97
C ARG A 78 7.25 -6.29 -9.00
N LEU A 79 7.22 -4.96 -9.07
CA LEU A 79 7.97 -4.10 -8.14
C LEU A 79 7.45 -4.19 -6.70
N VAL A 80 6.20 -4.59 -6.50
CA VAL A 80 5.60 -4.81 -5.17
C VAL A 80 6.14 -6.10 -4.55
N LEU A 81 6.44 -7.12 -5.36
CA LEU A 81 6.92 -8.42 -4.89
C LEU A 81 8.24 -8.30 -4.11
N THR A 82 9.14 -7.42 -4.54
CA THR A 82 10.42 -7.19 -3.84
C THR A 82 10.21 -6.62 -2.43
N GLY A 83 9.22 -5.74 -2.25
CA GLY A 83 8.87 -5.21 -0.94
C GLY A 83 8.25 -6.28 -0.05
N LEU A 84 7.33 -7.06 -0.63
CA LEU A 84 6.66 -8.17 0.04
C LEU A 84 7.63 -9.25 0.51
N ASN A 85 8.58 -9.68 -0.34
CA ASN A 85 9.57 -10.69 0.03
C ASN A 85 10.43 -10.23 1.21
N LYS A 86 10.89 -8.97 1.21
CA LYS A 86 11.64 -8.39 2.34
C LYS A 86 10.83 -8.30 3.62
N LEU A 87 9.52 -8.04 3.52
CA LEU A 87 8.63 -8.06 4.67
C LEU A 87 8.48 -9.48 5.22
N LEU A 88 8.27 -10.47 4.35
CA LEU A 88 8.16 -11.87 4.74
C LEU A 88 9.44 -12.39 5.40
N GLU A 89 10.61 -12.10 4.84
CA GLU A 89 11.91 -12.44 5.42
C GLU A 89 12.01 -11.95 6.88
N LYS A 90 11.76 -10.66 7.11
CA LYS A 90 11.85 -10.09 8.47
C LYS A 90 10.76 -10.56 9.44
N VAL A 91 9.58 -10.93 8.94
CA VAL A 91 8.52 -11.49 9.78
C VAL A 91 8.88 -12.91 10.20
N LEU A 92 9.47 -13.69 9.29
CA LEU A 92 9.86 -15.07 9.51
C LEU A 92 11.14 -15.21 10.34
N GLU A 93 12.06 -14.24 10.33
CA GLU A 93 13.23 -14.20 11.24
C GLU A 93 12.86 -14.28 12.74
N LYS A 94 11.60 -14.01 13.07
CA LYS A 94 11.09 -13.98 14.45
C LYS A 94 10.38 -15.28 14.87
N TYR A 95 10.26 -16.26 13.96
CA TYR A 95 9.66 -17.58 14.17
C TYR A 95 10.72 -18.67 14.01
#